data_AF-A0A2N5H561-F1
#
_entry.id   AF-A0A2N5H561-F1
#
_cell.length_a   1.000
_cell.length_b   1.000
_cell.length_c   1.000
_cell.angle_alpha   90.00
_cell.angle_beta   90.00
_cell.angle_gamma   90.00
#
_symmetry.space_group_name_H-M   'P 1'
#
loop_
_entity.id
_entity.type
_entity.pdbx_description
1 polymer ?
#
loop_
_entity_poly.entity_id
_entity_poly.type
_entity_poly.pdbx_seq_one_letter_code
_entity_poly.pdbx_strand_id
1 'polypeptide(L)'
;MYKITSNFGARESFRSSGHSGIDFAMENGEPLRSIRNGIVERVVDYGNVNAGKCITVKWEDGKTAVYGHLSKFSVNEGDTVSVGDVLGYSGNSGFSTGSHLHFGLKENGHFIDPSPYLQDIQHMNDSNYFVQQTAEIKINFFDYFQQHMDLVGGFLSDLKMNLIHFFISTDYSPLIQLFKHIIQFIFINI
;
A
#
# COMPACT_ATOMS: atom_id res chain seq x y z
N MET A 1 -7.08 0.66 -18.84
CA MET A 1 -7.43 1.66 -17.82
C MET A 1 -8.78 2.29 -18.14
N TYR A 2 -9.64 2.49 -17.13
CA TYR A 2 -10.95 3.13 -17.31
C TYR A 2 -10.84 4.64 -17.56
N LYS A 3 -11.72 5.19 -18.42
CA LYS A 3 -11.74 6.62 -18.74
C LYS A 3 -12.53 7.40 -17.67
N ILE A 4 -11.96 8.50 -17.19
CA ILE A 4 -12.67 9.44 -16.31
C ILE A 4 -13.69 10.24 -17.13
N THR A 5 -14.93 10.29 -16.65
CA THR A 5 -16.04 11.03 -17.27
C THR A 5 -16.43 12.28 -16.49
N SER A 6 -16.20 12.31 -15.18
CA SER A 6 -16.36 13.50 -14.34
C SER A 6 -15.38 13.46 -13.18
N ASN A 7 -14.76 14.60 -12.87
CA ASN A 7 -13.79 14.75 -11.79
C ASN A 7 -14.48 15.13 -10.47
N PHE A 8 -13.77 14.92 -9.37
CA PHE A 8 -14.18 15.42 -8.06
C PHE A 8 -14.31 16.95 -8.07
N GLY A 9 -15.37 17.45 -7.43
CA GLY A 9 -15.66 18.89 -7.36
C GLY A 9 -16.17 19.52 -8.66
N ALA A 10 -16.34 18.74 -9.74
CA ALA A 10 -16.91 19.24 -10.99
C ALA A 10 -18.33 19.81 -10.76
N ARG A 11 -18.64 20.92 -11.44
CA ARG A 11 -19.91 21.65 -11.33
C ARG A 11 -20.66 21.60 -12.66
N GLU A 12 -21.31 20.48 -12.92
CA GLU A 12 -22.16 20.34 -14.10
C GLU A 12 -23.55 20.94 -13.87
N SER A 13 -24.18 21.38 -14.95
CA SER A 13 -25.47 22.10 -14.91
C SER A 13 -26.62 21.30 -14.26
N PHE A 14 -26.52 19.97 -14.25
CA PHE A 14 -27.50 19.06 -13.67
C PHE A 14 -27.20 18.69 -12.21
N ARG A 15 -26.12 19.20 -11.61
CA ARG A 15 -25.75 18.98 -10.20
C ARG A 15 -25.96 20.26 -9.40
N SER A 16 -26.56 20.14 -8.21
CA SER A 16 -26.75 21.25 -7.28
C SER A 16 -25.49 21.63 -6.49
N SER A 17 -24.50 20.73 -6.46
CA SER A 17 -23.23 20.89 -5.75
C SER A 17 -22.08 20.31 -6.58
N GLY A 18 -20.85 20.54 -6.13
CA GLY A 18 -19.68 19.86 -6.69
C GLY A 18 -19.84 18.34 -6.60
N HIS A 19 -19.33 17.64 -7.62
CA HIS A 19 -19.37 16.19 -7.69
C HIS A 19 -18.60 15.55 -6.52
N SER A 20 -19.23 14.59 -5.82
CA SER A 20 -18.72 13.98 -4.57
C SER A 20 -17.71 12.85 -4.77
N GLY A 21 -17.28 12.61 -6.01
CA GLY A 21 -16.39 11.51 -6.35
C GLY A 21 -15.80 11.71 -7.75
N ILE A 22 -15.28 10.64 -8.32
CA ILE A 22 -14.84 10.59 -9.72
C ILE A 22 -15.67 9.52 -10.43
N ASP A 23 -16.18 9.87 -11.61
CA ASP A 23 -16.95 8.96 -12.44
C ASP A 23 -16.01 8.30 -13.47
N PHE A 24 -16.11 6.98 -13.61
CA PHE A 24 -15.33 6.18 -14.54
C PHE A 24 -16.26 5.44 -15.49
N ALA A 25 -16.09 5.66 -16.80
CA ALA A 25 -16.83 4.92 -17.82
C ALA A 25 -16.52 3.42 -17.70
N MET A 26 -17.58 2.63 -17.55
CA MET A 26 -17.53 1.17 -17.44
C MET A 26 -18.73 0.56 -18.16
N GLU A 27 -18.54 -0.55 -18.84
CA GLU A 27 -19.64 -1.33 -19.38
C GLU A 27 -20.51 -1.86 -18.24
N ASN A 28 -21.78 -2.17 -18.52
CA ASN A 28 -22.69 -2.68 -17.50
C ASN A 28 -22.30 -4.13 -17.15
N GLY A 29 -22.20 -4.45 -15.86
CA GLY A 29 -21.85 -5.79 -15.39
C GLY A 29 -20.35 -6.05 -15.24
N GLU A 30 -19.50 -5.05 -15.41
CA GLU A 30 -18.07 -5.19 -15.08
C GLU A 30 -17.89 -5.34 -13.57
N PRO A 31 -16.97 -6.20 -13.10
CA PRO A 31 -16.73 -6.35 -11.67
C PRO A 31 -16.22 -5.05 -11.05
N LEU A 32 -16.77 -4.65 -9.91
CA LEU A 32 -16.22 -3.59 -9.08
C LEU A 32 -15.46 -4.22 -7.94
N ARG A 33 -14.16 -3.95 -7.86
CA ARG A 33 -13.26 -4.59 -6.90
C ARG A 33 -12.78 -3.61 -5.84
N SER A 34 -12.52 -4.12 -4.63
CA SER A 34 -11.94 -3.31 -3.58
C SER A 34 -10.50 -2.93 -3.92
N ILE A 35 -10.15 -1.65 -3.84
CA ILE A 35 -8.77 -1.18 -4.09
C ILE A 35 -7.88 -1.18 -2.83
N ARG A 36 -8.49 -1.43 -1.66
CA ARG A 36 -7.82 -1.51 -0.35
C ARG A 36 -8.50 -2.57 0.51
N ASN A 37 -7.76 -3.06 1.51
CA ASN A 37 -8.33 -3.91 2.54
C ASN A 37 -9.32 -3.12 3.41
N GLY A 38 -10.34 -3.78 3.91
CA GLY A 38 -11.31 -3.14 4.78
C GLY A 38 -12.50 -4.02 5.14
N ILE A 39 -13.52 -3.36 5.68
CA ILE A 39 -14.80 -3.97 6.06
C ILE A 39 -15.90 -3.27 5.26
N VAL A 40 -16.81 -4.04 4.69
CA VAL A 40 -18.02 -3.53 4.06
C VAL A 40 -18.89 -2.87 5.14
N GLU A 41 -18.91 -1.54 5.17
CA GLU A 41 -19.67 -0.77 6.16
C GLU A 41 -21.16 -0.76 5.83
N ARG A 42 -21.52 -0.60 4.55
CA ARG A 42 -22.91 -0.59 4.10
C ARG A 42 -23.11 -1.17 2.71
N VAL A 43 -24.28 -1.78 2.51
CA VAL A 43 -24.80 -2.24 1.22
C VAL A 43 -26.24 -1.76 1.12
N VAL A 44 -26.50 -0.77 0.26
CA VAL A 44 -27.77 -0.03 0.24
C VAL A 44 -28.27 0.20 -1.18
N ASP A 45 -29.59 0.12 -1.37
CA ASP A 45 -30.25 0.49 -2.63
C ASP A 45 -31.12 1.74 -2.43
N TYR A 46 -30.65 2.87 -2.97
CA TYR A 46 -31.41 4.12 -2.98
C TYR A 46 -32.45 4.20 -4.12
N GLY A 47 -32.63 3.15 -4.92
CA GLY A 47 -33.54 3.12 -6.05
C GLY A 47 -33.08 4.02 -7.20
N ASN A 48 -33.96 4.88 -7.72
CA ASN A 48 -33.69 5.74 -8.88
C ASN A 48 -33.13 7.13 -8.51
N VAL A 49 -32.64 7.30 -7.28
CA VAL A 49 -32.06 8.57 -6.80
C VAL A 49 -30.64 8.36 -6.29
N ASN A 50 -29.90 9.46 -6.11
CA ASN A 50 -28.55 9.46 -5.55
C ASN A 50 -27.64 8.42 -6.23
N ALA A 51 -26.85 7.68 -5.44
CA ALA A 51 -25.93 6.65 -5.92
C ALA A 51 -26.62 5.33 -6.34
N GLY A 52 -27.95 5.25 -6.30
CA GLY A 52 -28.67 4.01 -6.59
C GLY A 52 -28.23 2.87 -5.68
N LYS A 53 -27.86 1.74 -6.27
CA LYS A 53 -27.20 0.65 -5.56
C LYS A 53 -25.78 1.07 -5.21
N CYS A 54 -25.45 1.04 -3.92
CA CYS A 54 -24.22 1.56 -3.39
C CYS A 54 -23.61 0.61 -2.36
N ILE A 55 -22.29 0.48 -2.39
CA ILE A 55 -21.50 -0.20 -1.36
C ILE A 55 -20.53 0.81 -0.77
N THR A 56 -20.35 0.79 0.56
CA THR A 56 -19.28 1.54 1.21
C THR A 56 -18.33 0.61 1.94
N VAL A 57 -17.03 0.79 1.73
CA VAL A 57 -15.97 0.00 2.38
C VAL A 57 -15.15 0.91 3.27
N LYS A 58 -15.08 0.60 4.56
CA LYS A 58 -14.21 1.29 5.51
C LYS A 58 -12.83 0.65 5.49
N TRP A 59 -11.84 1.42 5.08
CA TRP A 59 -10.46 0.98 5.00
C TRP A 59 -9.78 1.01 6.37
N GLU A 60 -8.66 0.30 6.49
CA GLU A 60 -7.86 0.20 7.70
C GLU A 60 -7.31 1.57 8.18
N ASP A 61 -7.09 2.52 7.26
CA ASP A 61 -6.65 3.87 7.57
C ASP A 61 -7.78 4.82 8.02
N GLY A 62 -9.00 4.29 8.16
CA GLY A 62 -10.18 5.02 8.62
C GLY A 62 -10.97 5.74 7.52
N LYS A 63 -10.47 5.78 6.28
CA LYS A 63 -11.23 6.34 5.15
C LYS A 63 -12.36 5.40 4.73
N THR A 64 -13.35 5.93 4.03
CA THR A 64 -14.48 5.15 3.51
C THR A 64 -14.63 5.36 2.02
N ALA A 65 -14.40 4.30 1.24
CA ALA A 65 -14.67 4.29 -0.19
C ALA A 65 -16.14 4.04 -0.46
N VAL A 66 -16.67 4.69 -1.47
CA VAL A 66 -18.07 4.61 -1.91
C VAL A 66 -18.08 4.15 -3.36
N TYR A 67 -18.76 3.04 -3.63
CA TYR A 67 -18.97 2.50 -4.98
C TYR A 67 -20.45 2.66 -5.31
N GLY A 68 -20.78 3.54 -6.25
CA GLY A 68 -22.14 3.87 -6.64
C GLY A 68 -22.53 3.38 -8.03
N HIS A 69 -23.84 3.45 -8.31
CA HIS A 69 -24.49 3.10 -9.57
C HIS A 69 -24.42 1.61 -9.95
N LEU A 70 -24.29 0.72 -8.96
CA LEU A 70 -24.15 -0.72 -9.20
C LEU A 70 -25.38 -1.31 -9.91
N SER A 71 -25.18 -2.38 -10.67
CA SER A 71 -26.26 -3.24 -11.15
C SER A 71 -26.62 -4.33 -10.13
N LYS A 72 -25.62 -4.88 -9.44
CA LYS A 72 -25.77 -6.01 -8.50
C LYS A 72 -24.71 -5.97 -7.40
N PHE A 73 -25.09 -6.40 -6.19
CA PHE A 73 -24.17 -6.62 -5.06
C PHE A 73 -23.60 -8.04 -5.07
N SER A 74 -22.37 -8.20 -4.58
CA SER A 74 -21.71 -9.51 -4.40
C SER A 74 -21.18 -9.74 -2.99
N VAL A 75 -21.44 -8.80 -2.06
CA VAL A 75 -21.01 -8.82 -0.66
C VAL A 75 -22.16 -8.36 0.23
N ASN A 76 -22.02 -8.60 1.54
CA ASN A 76 -22.93 -8.18 2.59
C ASN A 76 -22.27 -7.19 3.54
N GLU A 77 -23.07 -6.46 4.32
CA GLU A 77 -22.57 -5.62 5.40
C GLU A 77 -21.82 -6.47 6.43
N GLY A 78 -20.66 -5.99 6.87
CA GLY A 78 -19.78 -6.69 7.81
C GLY A 78 -18.76 -7.62 7.17
N ASP A 79 -18.83 -7.88 5.86
CA ASP A 79 -17.82 -8.70 5.18
C ASP A 79 -16.44 -8.01 5.21
N THR A 80 -15.41 -8.78 5.56
CA THR A 80 -14.01 -8.35 5.38
C THR A 80 -13.62 -8.57 3.92
N VAL A 81 -13.02 -7.55 3.32
CA VAL A 81 -12.58 -7.56 1.92
C VAL A 81 -11.11 -7.21 1.80
N SER A 82 -10.42 -7.90 0.90
CA SER A 82 -9.03 -7.65 0.51
C SER A 82 -8.97 -6.89 -0.81
N VAL A 83 -7.80 -6.32 -1.13
CA VAL A 83 -7.53 -5.77 -2.46
C VAL A 83 -7.85 -6.80 -3.54
N GLY A 84 -8.66 -6.41 -4.52
CA GLY A 84 -9.06 -7.24 -5.66
C GLY A 84 -10.35 -8.03 -5.45
N ASP A 85 -10.90 -8.12 -4.23
CA ASP A 85 -12.16 -8.81 -3.98
C ASP A 85 -13.33 -8.12 -4.68
N VAL A 86 -14.23 -8.91 -5.29
CA VAL A 86 -15.40 -8.38 -6.01
C VAL A 86 -16.45 -7.93 -5.00
N LEU A 87 -16.77 -6.64 -5.01
CA LEU A 87 -17.81 -6.03 -4.19
C LEU A 87 -19.18 -6.15 -4.86
N GLY A 88 -19.21 -6.01 -6.18
CA GLY A 88 -20.43 -6.01 -6.97
C GLY A 88 -20.10 -5.76 -8.43
N TYR A 89 -21.07 -5.25 -9.17
CA TYR A 89 -20.96 -5.05 -10.61
C TYR A 89 -21.42 -3.65 -11.01
N SER A 90 -20.70 -3.03 -11.93
CA SER A 90 -21.04 -1.72 -12.50
C SER A 90 -22.43 -1.75 -13.13
N GLY A 91 -23.06 -0.58 -13.21
CA GLY A 91 -24.39 -0.46 -13.78
C GLY A 91 -24.77 0.99 -14.02
N ASN A 92 -26.08 1.21 -14.04
CA ASN A 92 -26.71 2.50 -14.30
C ASN A 92 -27.89 2.76 -13.35
N SER A 93 -27.78 2.32 -12.09
CA SER A 93 -28.85 2.57 -11.09
C SER A 93 -28.73 3.98 -10.50
N GLY A 94 -29.79 4.47 -9.85
CA GLY A 94 -29.77 5.79 -9.23
C GLY A 94 -29.84 6.94 -10.22
N PHE A 95 -29.28 8.09 -9.82
CA PHE A 95 -29.20 9.28 -10.65
C PHE A 95 -28.00 9.19 -11.59
N SER A 96 -28.16 8.44 -12.67
CA SER A 96 -27.10 8.16 -13.64
C SER A 96 -27.64 8.25 -15.08
N THR A 97 -26.83 8.74 -16.00
CA THR A 97 -27.19 8.92 -17.42
C THR A 97 -26.65 7.81 -18.33
N GLY A 98 -25.78 6.94 -17.82
CA GLY A 98 -25.19 5.83 -18.54
C GLY A 98 -24.37 4.93 -17.61
N SER A 99 -24.00 3.74 -18.08
CA SER A 99 -23.24 2.80 -17.25
C SER A 99 -21.87 3.39 -16.87
N HIS A 100 -21.58 3.45 -15.57
CA HIS A 100 -20.32 3.93 -15.03
C HIS A 100 -20.15 3.51 -13.56
N LEU A 101 -18.93 3.68 -13.04
CA LEU A 101 -18.67 3.67 -11.60
C LEU A 101 -18.62 5.11 -11.10
N HIS A 102 -19.42 5.43 -10.08
CA HIS A 102 -19.16 6.57 -9.21
C HIS A 102 -18.28 6.12 -8.05
N PHE A 103 -17.05 6.62 -7.98
CA PHE A 103 -16.14 6.35 -6.86
C PHE A 103 -16.00 7.58 -5.97
N GLY A 104 -16.56 7.51 -4.77
CA GLY A 104 -16.39 8.53 -3.74
C GLY A 104 -15.39 8.08 -2.67
N LEU A 105 -14.73 9.03 -2.02
CA LEU A 105 -13.88 8.77 -0.88
C LEU A 105 -14.24 9.73 0.24
N LYS A 106 -14.34 9.21 1.47
CA LYS A 106 -14.65 10.00 2.66
C LYS A 106 -13.56 9.88 3.70
N GLU A 107 -13.31 10.98 4.39
CA GLU A 107 -12.50 11.04 5.60
C GLU A 107 -13.25 11.88 6.64
N ASN A 108 -13.36 11.38 7.87
CA ASN A 108 -14.13 12.02 8.94
C ASN A 108 -15.58 12.40 8.55
N GLY A 109 -16.22 11.58 7.70
CA GLY A 109 -17.59 11.79 7.23
C GLY A 109 -17.74 12.76 6.05
N HIS A 110 -16.68 13.43 5.62
CA HIS A 110 -16.69 14.39 4.51
C HIS A 110 -16.08 13.78 3.25
N PHE A 111 -16.63 14.11 2.08
CA PHE A 111 -16.05 13.69 0.80
C PHE A 111 -14.74 14.43 0.53
N ILE A 112 -13.71 13.68 0.13
CA ILE A 112 -12.38 14.17 -0.25
C ILE A 112 -12.06 13.72 -1.69
N ASP A 113 -11.09 14.37 -2.31
CA ASP A 113 -10.67 14.04 -3.67
C ASP A 113 -10.03 12.63 -3.73
N PRO A 114 -10.59 11.66 -4.50
CA PRO A 114 -10.01 10.34 -4.65
C PRO A 114 -8.89 10.29 -5.69
N SER A 115 -8.47 11.42 -6.27
CA SER A 115 -7.40 11.48 -7.27
C SER A 115 -6.06 10.79 -6.90
N PRO A 116 -5.65 10.70 -5.61
CA PRO A 116 -4.47 9.92 -5.24
C PRO A 116 -4.58 8.41 -5.53
N TYR A 117 -5.79 7.89 -5.75
CA TYR A 117 -6.06 6.47 -5.98
C TYR A 117 -6.45 6.15 -7.44
N LEU A 118 -6.28 7.09 -8.38
CA LEU A 118 -6.71 6.90 -9.77
C LEU A 118 -6.13 5.65 -10.42
N GLN A 119 -4.84 5.38 -10.20
CA GLN A 119 -4.18 4.23 -10.81
C GLN A 119 -4.81 2.91 -10.32
N ASP A 120 -5.04 2.79 -9.01
CA ASP A 120 -5.68 1.61 -8.42
C ASP A 120 -7.13 1.43 -8.95
N ILE A 121 -7.90 2.53 -9.06
CA ILE A 121 -9.30 2.49 -9.53
C ILE A 121 -9.37 2.15 -11.03
N GLN A 122 -8.56 2.82 -11.86
CA GLN A 122 -8.58 2.66 -13.31
C GLN A 122 -8.08 1.28 -13.77
N HIS A 123 -7.35 0.57 -12.91
CA HIS A 123 -6.82 -0.78 -13.15
C HIS A 123 -7.45 -1.84 -12.24
N MET A 124 -8.59 -1.56 -11.59
CA MET A 124 -9.15 -2.50 -10.60
C MET A 124 -9.41 -3.91 -11.16
N ASN A 125 -9.71 -4.03 -12.46
CA ASN A 125 -9.91 -5.32 -13.14
C ASN A 125 -8.70 -5.82 -13.93
N ASP A 126 -7.57 -5.11 -13.87
CA ASP A 126 -6.31 -5.58 -14.44
C ASP A 126 -5.53 -6.39 -13.39
N SER A 127 -5.57 -7.72 -13.52
CA SER A 127 -4.86 -8.62 -12.61
C SER A 127 -3.35 -8.41 -12.62
N ASN A 128 -2.77 -7.92 -13.71
CA ASN A 128 -1.32 -7.70 -13.81
C ASN A 128 -0.88 -6.47 -13.00
N TYR A 129 -1.76 -5.48 -12.86
CA TYR A 129 -1.44 -4.23 -12.15
C TYR A 129 -1.08 -4.48 -10.67
N PHE A 130 -1.91 -5.22 -9.93
CA PHE A 130 -1.65 -5.52 -8.52
C PHE A 130 -0.48 -6.49 -8.32
N VAL A 131 -0.27 -7.43 -9.26
CA VAL A 131 0.90 -8.32 -9.25
C VAL A 131 2.19 -7.52 -9.45
N GLN A 132 2.21 -6.57 -10.39
CA GLN A 132 3.36 -5.71 -10.63
C GLN A 132 3.66 -4.82 -9.43
N GLN A 133 2.65 -4.18 -8.83
CA GLN A 133 2.86 -3.31 -7.67
C GLN A 133 3.45 -4.09 -6.47
N THR A 134 2.96 -5.30 -6.22
CA THR A 134 3.50 -6.16 -5.14
C THR A 134 4.91 -6.66 -5.45
N ALA A 135 5.23 -6.95 -6.72
CA ALA A 135 6.58 -7.32 -7.14
C ALA A 135 7.57 -6.16 -7.00
N GLU A 136 7.20 -4.95 -7.43
CA GLU A 136 8.01 -3.74 -7.31
C GLU A 136 8.34 -3.42 -5.84
N ILE A 137 7.36 -3.50 -4.94
CA ILE A 137 7.59 -3.30 -3.50
C ILE A 137 8.61 -4.32 -2.96
N LYS A 138 8.48 -5.59 -3.33
CA LYS A 138 9.41 -6.64 -2.88
C LYS A 138 10.82 -6.42 -3.43
N ILE A 139 10.93 -5.98 -4.68
CA ILE A 139 12.22 -5.64 -5.31
C ILE A 139 12.85 -4.45 -4.58
N ASN A 140 12.11 -3.36 -4.38
CA ASN A 140 12.59 -2.18 -3.66
C ASN A 140 13.05 -2.51 -2.23
N PHE A 141 12.33 -3.40 -1.53
CA PHE A 141 12.74 -3.89 -0.22
C PHE A 141 14.03 -4.69 -0.28
N PHE A 142 14.17 -5.59 -1.26
CA PHE A 142 15.38 -6.39 -1.43
C PHE A 142 16.59 -5.51 -1.75
N ASP A 143 16.44 -4.53 -2.65
CA ASP A 143 17.50 -3.60 -3.02
C ASP A 143 17.91 -2.72 -1.84
N TYR A 144 16.92 -2.20 -1.10
CA TYR A 144 17.15 -1.46 0.14
C TYR A 144 17.90 -2.32 1.16
N PHE A 145 17.43 -3.54 1.41
CA PHE A 145 18.04 -4.47 2.34
C PHE A 145 19.49 -4.80 1.94
N GLN A 146 19.73 -5.12 0.67
CA GLN A 146 21.05 -5.45 0.14
C GLN A 146 22.02 -4.29 0.30
N GLN A 147 21.59 -3.06 -0.02
CA GLN A 147 22.41 -1.85 0.17
C GLN A 147 22.86 -1.68 1.63
N HIS A 148 21.97 -1.93 2.59
CA HIS A 148 22.30 -1.81 4.01
C HIS A 148 23.24 -2.94 4.46
N MET A 149 23.05 -4.16 3.95
CA MET A 149 23.94 -5.29 4.23
C MET A 149 25.35 -5.07 3.67
N ASP A 150 25.47 -4.45 2.49
CA ASP A 150 26.76 -4.11 1.89
C ASP A 150 27.53 -3.08 2.73
N LEU A 151 26.83 -2.08 3.30
CA LEU A 151 27.42 -1.11 4.23
C LEU A 151 27.96 -1.79 5.50
N VAL A 152 27.18 -2.72 6.07
CA VAL A 152 27.61 -3.50 7.25
C VAL A 152 28.83 -4.36 6.90
N GLY A 153 28.83 -4.99 5.73
CA GLY A 153 29.97 -5.77 5.23
C GLY A 153 31.23 -4.92 5.11
N GLY A 154 31.12 -3.71 4.55
CA GLY A 154 32.22 -2.74 4.46
C GLY A 154 32.76 -2.36 5.84
N PHE A 155 31.89 -1.98 6.77
CA PHE A 155 32.29 -1.65 8.14
C PHE A 155 33.03 -2.80 8.85
N LEU A 156 32.51 -4.04 8.74
CA LEU A 156 33.15 -5.20 9.34
C LEU A 156 34.52 -5.50 8.70
N SER A 157 34.65 -5.29 7.40
CA SER A 157 35.93 -5.39 6.69
C SER A 157 36.93 -4.36 7.22
N ASP A 158 36.52 -3.10 7.36
CA ASP A 158 37.38 -2.03 7.87
C ASP A 158 37.79 -2.27 9.32
N LEU A 159 36.85 -2.70 10.18
CA LEU A 159 37.13 -3.08 11.56
C LEU A 159 38.17 -4.21 11.61
N LYS A 160 38.00 -5.24 10.78
CA LYS A 160 38.94 -6.35 10.69
C LYS A 160 40.33 -5.86 10.28
N MET A 161 40.42 -5.01 9.26
CA MET A 161 41.70 -4.45 8.80
C MET A 161 42.37 -3.57 9.86
N ASN A 162 41.60 -2.74 10.57
CA ASN A 162 42.10 -1.91 11.66
C ASN A 162 42.59 -2.74 12.84
N LEU A 163 41.90 -3.82 13.21
CA LEU A 163 42.34 -4.75 14.24
C LEU A 163 43.65 -5.45 13.83
N ILE A 164 43.74 -5.95 12.59
CA ILE A 164 44.97 -6.55 12.05
C ILE A 164 46.12 -5.54 12.13
N HIS A 165 45.89 -4.30 11.69
CA HIS A 165 46.90 -3.24 11.75
C HIS A 165 47.35 -2.97 13.19
N PHE A 166 46.41 -2.84 14.13
CA PHE A 166 46.71 -2.64 15.56
C PHE A 166 47.61 -3.74 16.13
N PHE A 167 47.29 -5.02 15.87
CA PHE A 167 48.10 -6.15 16.33
C PHE A 167 49.49 -6.19 15.67
N ILE A 168 49.63 -5.77 14.42
CA ILE A 168 50.94 -5.76 13.75
C ILE A 168 51.79 -4.57 14.20
N SER A 169 51.17 -3.42 14.48
CA SER A 169 51.87 -2.18 14.84
C SER A 169 52.23 -2.06 16.33
N THR A 170 51.67 -2.92 17.19
CA THR A 170 51.92 -2.86 18.64
C THR A 170 53.22 -3.59 18.99
N ASP A 171 54.14 -2.91 19.69
CA ASP A 171 55.35 -3.55 20.21
C ASP A 171 55.02 -4.38 21.47
N TYR A 172 55.02 -5.71 21.31
CA TYR A 172 54.79 -6.64 22.41
C TYR A 172 56.07 -7.04 23.18
N SER A 173 57.24 -6.50 22.81
CA SER A 173 58.52 -6.83 23.45
C SER A 173 58.50 -6.66 24.98
N PRO A 174 57.89 -5.61 25.57
CA PRO A 174 57.80 -5.48 27.03
C PRO A 174 56.94 -6.58 27.68
N LEU A 175 55.82 -6.94 27.06
CA LEU A 175 54.92 -8.00 27.52
C LEU A 175 55.59 -9.38 27.47
N ILE A 176 56.32 -9.65 26.38
CA ILE A 176 57.11 -10.87 26.20
C ILE A 176 58.23 -10.94 27.25
N GLN A 177 58.91 -9.82 27.52
CA GLN A 177 59.94 -9.76 28.57
C GLN A 177 59.34 -10.03 29.96
N LEU A 178 58.19 -9.46 30.28
CA LEU A 178 57.50 -9.73 31.54
C LEU A 178 57.14 -11.21 31.69
N PHE A 179 56.59 -11.83 30.65
CA PHE A 179 56.28 -13.27 30.65
C PHE A 179 57.53 -14.14 30.88
N LYS A 180 58.65 -13.79 30.23
CA LYS A 180 59.93 -14.50 30.44
C LYS A 180 60.39 -14.42 31.90
N HIS A 181 60.28 -13.25 32.54
CA HIS A 181 60.62 -13.08 33.95
C HIS A 181 59.73 -13.92 34.87
N ILE A 182 58.42 -13.97 34.60
CA ILE A 182 57.47 -14.79 35.39
C ILE A 182 57.80 -16.28 35.27
N ILE A 183 58.06 -16.77 34.05
CA ILE A 183 58.45 -18.18 33.84
C ILE A 183 59.77 -18.48 34.56
N GLN A 184 60.79 -17.63 34.42
CA GLN A 184 62.05 -17.81 35.13
C GLN A 184 61.85 -17.84 36.65
N PHE A 185 61.03 -16.95 37.20
CA PHE A 185 60.73 -16.92 38.63
C PHE A 185 60.03 -18.21 39.12
N ILE A 186 59.11 -18.78 38.32
CA ILE A 186 58.39 -20.01 38.68
C ILE A 186 59.29 -21.26 38.60
N PHE A 187 60.17 -21.35 37.60
CA PHE A 187 60.98 -22.56 37.34
C PHE A 187 62.40 -22.54 37.94
N ILE A 188 62.89 -21.40 38.43
CA ILE A 188 64.19 -21.29 39.13
C ILE A 188 64.03 -21.45 40.66
N ASN A 189 62.80 -21.35 41.19
CA ASN A 189 62.50 -21.50 42.62
C ASN A 189 61.88 -22.87 43.00
N ILE A 190 62.13 -23.93 42.21
CA ILE A 190 61.87 -25.34 42.54
C ILE A 190 63.21 -26.07 42.53
#